data_AF-A0A1G7SXL3-F1
#
_entry.id   AF-A0A1G7SXL3-F1
#
_cell.length_a   1.000
_cell.length_b   1.000
_cell.length_c   1.000
_cell.angle_alpha   90.00
_cell.angle_beta   90.00
_cell.angle_gamma   90.00
#
_symmetry.space_group_name_H-M   'P 1'
#
loop_
_entity.id
_entity.type
_entity.pdbx_description
1 polymer ?
#
loop_
_entity_poly.entity_id
_entity_poly.type
_entity_poly.pdbx_seq_one_letter_code
_entity_poly.pdbx_strand_id
1 'polypeptide(L)'
;MFENLALGFAAFGDPMVWAALVFEAFVGYIIGAIPGLGPSFGVALLIPFCFVGAYASETTMFPALVMALGEMMEPNFRHALISAKGDWAIFYTSPLTVLLLSIAVLAFVLPGLSAVIARRRRARAL
;
A
#
# COMPACT_ATOMS: atom_id res chain seq x y z
N MET A 1 -1.93 20.90 -0.87
CA MET A 1 -2.41 19.71 -0.11
C MET A 1 -3.71 19.17 -0.66
N PHE A 2 -4.81 19.96 -0.73
CA PHE A 2 -6.05 19.49 -1.37
C PHE A 2 -5.88 19.24 -2.88
N GLU A 3 -5.03 19.99 -3.58
CA GLU A 3 -4.65 19.69 -4.97
C GLU A 3 -3.91 18.37 -5.12
N ASN A 4 -2.95 18.05 -4.25
CA ASN A 4 -2.24 16.77 -4.31
C ASN A 4 -3.19 15.59 -4.05
N LEU A 5 -4.16 15.78 -3.15
CA LEU A 5 -5.21 14.77 -2.91
C LEU A 5 -6.15 14.64 -4.12
N ALA A 6 -6.53 15.76 -4.73
CA ALA A 6 -7.37 15.77 -5.93
C ALA A 6 -6.65 15.16 -7.14
N LEU A 7 -5.34 15.40 -7.29
CA LEU A 7 -4.47 14.74 -8.27
C LEU A 7 -4.43 13.22 -8.05
N GLY A 8 -4.29 12.78 -6.80
CA GLY A 8 -4.36 11.36 -6.45
C GLY A 8 -5.71 10.72 -6.80
N PHE A 9 -6.82 11.40 -6.50
CA PHE A 9 -8.16 10.94 -6.90
C PHE A 9 -8.39 10.98 -8.42
N ALA A 10 -7.81 11.95 -9.13
CA ALA A 10 -7.90 12.05 -10.58
C ALA A 10 -7.20 10.87 -11.27
N ALA A 11 -6.12 10.33 -10.69
CA ALA A 11 -5.44 9.14 -11.20
C ALA A 11 -6.33 7.88 -11.25
N PHE A 12 -7.34 7.77 -10.38
CA PHE A 12 -8.33 6.68 -10.46
C PHE A 12 -9.23 6.76 -11.69
N GLY A 13 -9.38 7.95 -12.28
CA GLY A 13 -10.18 8.16 -13.49
C GLY A 13 -9.43 7.81 -14.78
N ASP A 14 -8.12 7.59 -14.72
CA ASP A 14 -7.30 7.30 -15.88
C ASP A 14 -7.26 5.77 -16.16
N PRO A 15 -7.76 5.30 -17.32
CA PRO A 15 -7.73 3.88 -17.69
C PRO A 15 -6.31 3.29 -17.73
N MET A 16 -5.29 4.12 -18.01
CA MET A 16 -3.89 3.68 -18.05
C MET A 16 -3.41 3.23 -16.68
N VAL A 17 -3.84 3.90 -15.60
CA VAL A 17 -3.47 3.54 -14.22
C VAL A 17 -4.01 2.16 -13.86
N TRP A 18 -5.25 1.85 -14.26
CA TRP A 18 -5.82 0.53 -14.05
C TRP A 18 -5.11 -0.55 -14.86
N ALA A 19 -4.77 -0.28 -16.11
CA ALA A 19 -4.02 -1.21 -16.94
C ALA A 19 -2.63 -1.51 -16.35
N ALA A 20 -1.93 -0.47 -15.88
CA ALA A 20 -0.65 -0.62 -15.18
C ALA A 20 -0.80 -1.44 -13.90
N LEU A 21 -1.78 -1.14 -13.05
CA LEU A 21 -2.03 -1.88 -11.81
C LEU A 21 -2.30 -3.37 -12.05
N VAL A 22 -3.13 -3.69 -13.06
CA VAL A 22 -3.43 -5.09 -13.41
C VAL A 22 -2.22 -5.80 -13.98
N PHE A 23 -1.50 -5.16 -14.90
CA PHE A 23 -0.29 -5.72 -15.50
C PHE A 23 0.76 -6.02 -14.44
N GLU A 24 0.96 -5.08 -13.53
CA GLU A 24 1.91 -5.21 -12.44
C GLU A 24 1.51 -6.25 -11.40
N ALA A 25 0.24 -6.29 -10.99
CA ALA A 25 -0.25 -7.34 -10.12
C ALA A 25 -0.06 -8.74 -10.73
N PHE A 26 -0.25 -8.86 -12.05
CA PHE A 26 -0.03 -10.10 -12.78
C PHE A 26 1.46 -10.48 -12.85
N VAL A 27 2.34 -9.54 -13.19
CA VAL A 27 3.79 -9.75 -13.19
C VAL A 27 4.28 -10.16 -11.80
N GLY A 28 3.82 -9.48 -10.76
CA GLY A 28 4.24 -9.78 -9.40
C GLY A 28 3.73 -11.14 -8.90
N TYR A 29 2.51 -11.53 -9.30
CA TYR A 29 2.02 -12.89 -9.02
C TYR A 29 2.89 -13.97 -9.68
N ILE A 30 3.34 -13.75 -10.93
CA ILE A 30 4.22 -14.69 -11.63
C ILE A 30 5.58 -14.79 -10.93
N ILE A 31 6.19 -13.65 -10.57
CA ILE A 31 7.48 -13.60 -9.88
C ILE A 31 7.36 -14.26 -8.49
N GLY A 32 6.31 -13.93 -7.74
CA GLY A 32 6.03 -14.50 -6.42
C GLY A 32 5.65 -15.99 -6.45
N ALA A 33 5.20 -16.52 -7.60
CA ALA A 33 4.91 -17.94 -7.78
C ALA A 33 6.16 -18.79 -8.06
N ILE A 34 7.33 -18.18 -8.27
CA ILE A 34 8.58 -18.91 -8.55
C ILE A 34 9.00 -19.70 -7.30
N PRO A 35 9.11 -21.04 -7.39
CA PRO A 35 9.53 -21.87 -6.27
C PRO A 35 10.93 -21.49 -5.79
N GLY A 36 11.11 -21.35 -4.47
CA GLY A 36 12.40 -20.96 -3.88
C GLY A 36 12.66 -19.46 -3.80
N LEU A 37 11.75 -18.63 -4.34
CA LEU A 37 11.78 -17.18 -4.22
C LEU A 37 10.88 -16.77 -3.05
N GLY A 38 11.47 -16.60 -1.87
CA GLY A 38 10.73 -16.13 -0.69
C GLY A 38 10.32 -14.65 -0.83
N PRO A 39 9.37 -14.16 0.00
CA PRO A 39 8.88 -12.78 -0.07
C PRO A 39 10.00 -11.73 -0.03
N SER A 40 11.02 -11.96 0.79
CA SER A 40 12.18 -11.06 0.91
C SER A 40 13.04 -10.98 -0.36
N PHE A 41 13.15 -12.08 -1.11
CA PHE A 41 13.91 -12.10 -2.38
C PHE A 41 13.10 -11.48 -3.53
N GLY A 42 11.77 -11.64 -3.54
CA GLY A 42 10.88 -10.99 -4.52
C GLY A 42 10.97 -9.47 -4.42
N VAL A 43 10.89 -8.93 -3.20
CA VAL A 43 11.10 -7.49 -2.96
C VAL A 43 12.49 -7.05 -3.42
N ALA A 44 13.54 -7.81 -3.11
CA ALA A 44 14.91 -7.46 -3.51
C ALA A 44 15.08 -7.37 -5.03
N LEU A 45 14.38 -8.21 -5.80
CA LEU A 45 14.36 -8.17 -7.27
C LEU A 45 13.58 -6.97 -7.82
N LEU A 46 12.60 -6.46 -7.08
CA LEU A 46 11.82 -5.28 -7.48
C LEU A 46 12.52 -3.96 -7.15
N ILE A 47 13.50 -3.94 -6.22
CA ILE A 47 14.25 -2.73 -5.84
C ILE A 47 14.86 -1.99 -7.05
N PRO A 48 15.57 -2.64 -8.00
CA PRO A 48 16.09 -1.96 -9.18
C PRO A 48 15.00 -1.28 -10.03
N PHE A 49 13.82 -1.89 -10.14
CA PHE A 49 12.69 -1.35 -10.91
C PHE A 49 12.08 -0.13 -10.22
N CYS A 50 12.04 -0.10 -8.88
CA CYS A 50 11.64 1.10 -8.12
C CYS A 50 12.56 2.29 -8.41
N PHE A 51 13.87 2.07 -8.53
CA PHE A 51 14.82 3.14 -8.85
C PHE A 51 14.72 3.58 -10.32
N VAL A 52 14.60 2.65 -11.27
CA VAL A 52 14.42 3.00 -12.69
C VAL A 52 13.13 3.79 -12.93
N GLY A 53 12.04 3.42 -12.26
CA GLY A 53 10.77 4.15 -12.31
C GLY A 53 10.87 5.57 -11.74
N ALA A 54 11.66 5.78 -10.68
CA ALA A 54 11.87 7.10 -10.07
C ALA A 54 12.65 8.07 -10.97
N TYR A 55 13.57 7.57 -11.80
CA TYR A 55 14.29 8.40 -12.77
C TYR A 55 13.47 8.69 -14.05
N ALA A 56 12.45 7.88 -14.36
CA ALA A 56 11.65 8.01 -15.57
C ALA A 56 10.38 8.87 -15.39
N SER A 57 9.67 8.78 -14.25
CA SER A 57 8.56 9.68 -13.89
C SER A 57 8.24 9.60 -12.39
N GLU A 58 7.91 10.71 -11.73
CA GLU A 58 7.53 10.71 -10.30
C GLU A 58 6.30 9.83 -9.99
N THR A 59 5.47 9.55 -10.99
CA THR A 59 4.25 8.73 -10.89
C THR A 59 4.50 7.22 -10.95
N THR A 60 5.65 6.76 -11.47
CA THR A 60 5.99 5.33 -11.61
C THR A 60 6.55 4.69 -10.34
N MET A 61 6.74 5.45 -9.26
CA MET A 61 7.22 4.89 -7.99
C MET A 61 6.10 4.19 -7.20
N PHE A 62 4.86 4.64 -7.35
CA PHE A 62 3.69 4.05 -6.69
C PHE A 62 3.42 2.59 -7.10
N PRO A 63 3.45 2.24 -8.38
CA PRO A 63 3.07 0.90 -8.84
C PRO A 63 4.07 -0.20 -8.39
N ALA A 64 5.38 0.06 -8.51
CA ALA A 64 6.43 -0.90 -8.10
C ALA A 64 6.44 -1.20 -6.58
N LEU A 65 6.14 -0.20 -5.75
CA LEU A 65 6.01 -0.39 -4.31
C LEU A 65 4.77 -1.23 -3.97
N VAL A 66 3.65 -1.01 -4.68
CA VAL A 66 2.43 -1.81 -4.55
C VAL A 66 2.65 -3.26 -4.98
N MET A 67 3.42 -3.53 -6.04
CA MET A 67 3.83 -4.90 -6.40
C MET A 67 4.61 -5.57 -5.27
N ALA A 68 5.66 -4.91 -4.77
CA ALA A 68 6.52 -5.49 -3.75
C ALA A 68 5.78 -5.80 -2.45
N LEU A 69 4.91 -4.90 -2.00
CA LEU A 69 4.09 -5.12 -0.82
C LEU A 69 2.97 -6.15 -1.07
N GLY A 70 2.38 -6.15 -2.26
CA GLY A 70 1.33 -7.10 -2.65
C GLY A 70 1.82 -8.54 -2.68
N GLU A 71 3.01 -8.79 -3.26
CA GLU A 71 3.66 -10.10 -3.30
C GLU A 71 3.99 -10.63 -1.90
N MET A 72 4.31 -9.77 -0.94
CA MET A 72 4.56 -10.19 0.44
C MET A 72 3.28 -10.42 1.24
N MET A 73 2.21 -9.69 0.92
CA MET A 73 0.98 -9.70 1.71
C MET A 73 0.33 -11.09 1.71
N GLU A 74 0.17 -11.70 0.54
CA GLU A 74 -0.49 -12.99 0.38
C GLU A 74 0.22 -14.17 1.08
N PRO A 75 1.53 -14.41 0.88
CA PRO A 75 2.24 -15.48 1.58
C PRO A 75 2.33 -15.20 3.09
N ASN A 76 2.54 -13.96 3.53
CA ASN A 76 2.54 -13.64 4.96
C ASN A 76 1.17 -13.86 5.61
N PHE A 77 0.09 -13.54 4.89
CA PHE A 77 -1.27 -13.79 5.32
C PHE A 77 -1.57 -15.30 5.41
N ARG A 78 -1.21 -16.08 4.38
CA ARG A 78 -1.32 -17.55 4.42
C ARG A 78 -0.49 -18.14 5.56
N HIS A 79 0.76 -17.69 5.75
CA HIS A 79 1.61 -18.14 6.85
C HIS A 79 1.02 -17.82 8.22
N ALA A 80 0.43 -16.63 8.39
CA ALA A 80 -0.25 -16.25 9.62
C ALA A 80 -1.45 -17.17 9.92
N LEU A 81 -2.28 -17.47 8.92
CA LEU A 81 -3.42 -18.39 9.08
C LEU A 81 -2.98 -19.83 9.33
N ILE A 82 -1.95 -20.33 8.65
CA ILE A 82 -1.42 -21.68 8.88
C ILE A 82 -0.87 -21.80 10.31
N SER A 83 -0.14 -20.78 10.78
CA SER A 83 0.34 -20.70 12.16
C SER A 83 -0.80 -20.65 13.18
N ALA A 84 -1.87 -19.92 12.86
CA ALA A 84 -3.09 -19.84 13.66
C ALA A 84 -4.03 -21.04 13.53
N LYS A 85 -3.64 -22.10 12.79
CA LYS A 85 -4.49 -23.28 12.49
C LYS A 85 -5.85 -22.91 11.85
N GLY A 86 -5.87 -21.85 11.05
CA GLY A 86 -7.08 -21.33 10.40
C GLY A 86 -7.93 -20.40 11.27
N ASP A 87 -7.50 -20.07 12.49
CA ASP A 87 -8.21 -19.13 13.36
C ASP A 87 -7.93 -17.67 12.94
N TRP A 88 -8.97 -17.00 12.46
CA TRP A 88 -8.94 -15.58 12.08
C TRP A 88 -8.80 -14.66 13.29
N ALA A 89 -8.97 -15.18 14.51
CA ALA A 89 -8.82 -14.42 15.73
C ALA A 89 -7.44 -13.82 15.91
N ILE A 90 -6.40 -14.40 15.31
CA ILE A 90 -5.02 -13.91 15.42
C ILE A 90 -4.86 -12.44 14.98
N PHE A 91 -5.72 -11.96 14.07
CA PHE A 91 -5.67 -10.58 13.58
C PHE A 91 -6.24 -9.54 14.55
N TYR A 92 -7.07 -9.94 15.53
CA TYR A 92 -7.67 -9.03 16.50
C TYR A 92 -7.37 -9.37 17.96
N THR A 93 -6.86 -10.58 18.25
CA THR A 93 -6.43 -10.98 19.61
C THR A 93 -4.95 -10.70 19.86
N SER A 94 -4.14 -10.62 18.82
CA SER A 94 -2.70 -10.31 18.97
C SER A 94 -2.51 -8.85 19.38
N PRO A 95 -1.88 -8.56 20.54
CA PRO A 95 -1.70 -7.19 21.02
C PRO A 95 -0.89 -6.30 20.06
N LEU A 96 0.07 -6.90 19.34
CA LEU A 96 0.83 -6.21 18.29
C LEU A 96 -0.05 -5.80 17.11
N THR A 97 -0.98 -6.66 16.68
CA THR A 97 -1.86 -6.35 15.55
C THR A 97 -2.86 -5.26 15.90
N VAL A 98 -3.41 -5.29 17.12
CA VAL A 98 -4.29 -4.21 17.61
C VAL A 98 -3.54 -2.88 17.70
N LEU A 99 -2.30 -2.88 18.19
CA LEU A 99 -1.47 -1.67 18.25
C LEU A 99 -1.22 -1.10 16.85
N LEU A 100 -0.82 -1.94 15.89
CA LEU A 100 -0.57 -1.53 14.51
C LEU A 100 -1.84 -1.03 13.80
N LEU A 101 -2.98 -1.72 13.96
CA LEU A 101 -4.28 -1.28 13.44
C LEU A 101 -4.68 0.07 14.03
N SER A 102 -4.48 0.27 15.33
CA SER A 102 -4.77 1.54 16.00
C SER A 102 -3.91 2.66 15.44
N ILE A 103 -2.61 2.43 15.25
CA ILE A 103 -1.68 3.39 14.65
C ILE A 103 -2.08 3.69 13.19
N ALA A 104 -2.43 2.68 12.40
CA ALA A 104 -2.85 2.86 11.00
C ALA A 104 -4.13 3.72 10.91
N VAL A 105 -5.13 3.43 11.74
CA VAL A 105 -6.36 4.23 11.84
C VAL A 105 -6.04 5.67 12.26
N LEU A 106 -5.19 5.87 13.28
CA LEU A 106 -4.77 7.21 13.70
C LEU A 106 -4.01 7.95 12.60
N ALA A 107 -3.09 7.30 11.91
CA ALA A 107 -2.32 7.87 10.81
C ALA A 107 -3.22 8.31 9.65
N PHE A 108 -4.33 7.61 9.42
CA PHE A 108 -5.33 8.00 8.42
C PHE A 108 -6.22 9.16 8.91
N VAL A 109 -6.64 9.12 10.18
CA VAL A 109 -7.59 10.08 10.77
C VAL A 109 -6.94 11.44 11.10
N LEU A 110 -5.68 11.48 11.52
CA LEU A 110 -4.94 12.71 11.85
C LEU A 110 -4.84 13.73 10.69
N PRO A 111 -4.42 13.37 9.46
CA PRO A 111 -4.45 14.28 8.32
C PRO A 111 -5.89 14.65 7.93
N GLY A 112 -6.86 13.75 8.10
CA GLY A 112 -8.29 14.03 7.87
C GLY A 112 -8.87 15.08 8.83
N LEU A 113 -8.59 14.98 10.13
CA LEU A 113 -9.05 15.93 11.15
C LEU A 113 -8.36 17.29 11.03
N SER A 114 -7.04 17.30 10.80
CA SER A 114 -6.30 18.55 10.61
C SER A 114 -6.79 19.33 9.37
N ALA A 115 -7.17 18.63 8.29
CA ALA A 115 -7.81 19.23 7.13
C ALA A 115 -9.18 19.87 7.45
N VAL A 116 -9.99 19.24 8.30
CA VAL A 116 -11.31 19.77 8.71
C VAL A 116 -11.18 20.95 9.68
N ILE A 117 -10.27 20.87 10.65
CA ILE A 117 -10.05 21.91 11.65
C ILE A 117 -9.35 23.15 11.02
N ALA A 118 -8.42 22.95 10.07
CA ALA A 118 -7.78 24.05 9.34
C ALA A 118 -8.78 24.83 8.47
N ARG A 119 -9.79 24.16 7.89
CA ARG A 119 -10.90 24.82 7.16
C ARG A 119 -11.75 25.70 8.08
N ARG A 120 -12.00 25.28 9.33
CA ARG A 120 -12.78 26.07 10.31
C ARG A 120 -12.03 27.30 10.84
N ARG A 121 -10.69 27.27 10.92
CA ARG A 121 -9.89 28.42 11.38
C ARG A 121 -9.81 29.53 10.33
N ARG A 122 -9.77 29.20 9.03
CA ARG A 122 -9.77 30.21 7.94
C ARG A 122 -11.14 30.90 7.77
N ALA A 123 -12.24 30.20 8.06
CA ALA A 123 -13.59 30.76 7.99
C ALA A 123 -13.97 31.68 9.18
N ARG A 124 -13.18 31.72 10.26
CA ARG A 124 -13.37 32.65 11.39
C ARG A 124 -12.46 33.89 11.35
N ALA A 125 -11.61 33.99 10.33
CA ALA A 125 -10.67 35.11 10.14
C ALA A 125 -11.12 36.08 9.01
N LEU A 126 -12.33 35.86 8.47
CA LEU A 126 -13.11 36.78 7.62
C LEU A 126 -14.37 37.15 8.40
#